data_AF-A0A7I4B8F1-F1
#
_entry.id   AF-A0A7I4B8F1-F1
#
_cell.length_a   1.000
_cell.length_b   1.000
_cell.length_c   1.000
_cell.angle_alpha   90.00
_cell.angle_beta   90.00
_cell.angle_gamma   90.00
#
_symmetry.space_group_name_H-M   'P 1'
#
loop_
_entity.id
_entity.type
_entity.pdbx_description
1 polymer ?
#
loop_
_entity_poly.entity_id
_entity_poly.type
_entity_poly.pdbx_seq_one_letter_code
_entity_poly.pdbx_strand_id
1 'polypeptide(L)'
;MYITAMLQALGEESEMDLKIEALPLVGEGHTYRRRGIATLGPAKNMPSGGFIYMDLSQLIGDVRAGLLSLVLEQWDVVADWVDRNSGGVILAVGDVFPLALAWLASQRLKRNSSVNSSSRSRGFFAFVGTAKSEFYVREDDGTRLRSAWFRNLELLLFPGSVYFPWERALMSDSYCRLVVPRDNLTAQYLQKYLAQSDRIKVQSLGNPMMDDLEPTGVLSFLANYKPAKFIAVLPGSRTPEVHSNWTQLLVVAQEVSSSFIHDKLVFLVPLVPSLEPGPFMETLLEAHWQPHLLSLHAYNAGQSVSAWAYDIRILQGPLLENHRIWPANNGAALVAFEKENAVFVLIRGNFNDVADWAVAGIAMAGTATEQLVGQGKPVFTIPGRGPQFTAAFAEAQSRLLGESIILNANAKDLANSMKDVMSKVDRLAHIASNGCRRMGQRGASKRISQELCRLMTTQD
;
A
#
# COMPACT_ATOMS: atom_id res chain seq x y z
N MET A 1 -4.65 2.44 5.84
CA MET A 1 -3.70 3.34 6.54
C MET A 1 -3.74 4.75 5.96
N TYR A 2 -3.68 4.90 4.64
CA TYR A 2 -3.73 6.22 4.00
C TYR A 2 -5.11 6.93 4.05
N ILE A 3 -6.22 6.20 3.99
CA ILE A 3 -7.58 6.80 4.06
C ILE A 3 -7.74 7.58 5.38
N THR A 4 -7.26 7.02 6.47
CA THR A 4 -7.31 7.69 7.77
C THR A 4 -6.44 8.95 7.85
N ALA A 5 -5.31 9.01 7.16
CA ALA A 5 -4.49 10.23 7.10
C ALA A 5 -5.25 11.36 6.37
N MET A 6 -5.95 11.02 5.30
CA MET A 6 -6.82 11.94 4.57
C MET A 6 -7.99 12.43 5.42
N LEU A 7 -8.64 11.54 6.18
CA LEU A 7 -9.72 11.93 7.10
C LEU A 7 -9.22 12.81 8.25
N GLN A 8 -8.01 12.57 8.75
CA GLN A 8 -7.38 13.43 9.77
C GLN A 8 -7.05 14.81 9.20
N ALA A 9 -6.42 14.86 8.02
CA ALA A 9 -6.12 16.11 7.33
C ALA A 9 -7.40 16.92 7.03
N LEU A 10 -8.52 16.26 6.71
CA LEU A 10 -9.82 16.92 6.58
C LEU A 10 -10.28 17.60 7.88
N GLY A 11 -10.13 16.93 9.02
CA GLY A 11 -10.51 17.50 10.32
C GLY A 11 -9.57 18.61 10.81
N GLU A 12 -8.28 18.55 10.45
CA GLU A 12 -7.28 19.57 10.82
C GLU A 12 -7.33 20.82 9.93
N GLU A 13 -7.60 20.66 8.63
CA GLU A 13 -7.62 21.76 7.66
C GLU A 13 -8.97 22.51 7.64
N SER A 14 -10.04 21.91 8.17
CA SER A 14 -11.34 22.57 8.18
C SER A 14 -11.48 23.51 9.37
N GLU A 15 -11.63 24.82 9.12
CA GLU A 15 -12.26 25.75 10.09
C GLU A 15 -13.74 25.39 10.36
N MET A 16 -14.27 24.39 9.67
CA MET A 16 -15.61 23.83 9.84
C MET A 16 -15.61 22.70 10.86
N ASP A 17 -16.64 22.64 11.70
CA ASP A 17 -16.89 21.49 12.58
C ASP A 17 -17.43 20.31 11.74
N LEU A 18 -16.53 19.56 11.11
CA LEU A 18 -16.86 18.43 10.25
C LEU A 18 -17.05 17.16 11.08
N LYS A 19 -18.27 16.60 11.04
CA LYS A 19 -18.52 15.26 11.55
C LYS A 19 -18.11 14.21 10.51
N ILE A 20 -16.99 13.52 10.76
CA ILE A 20 -16.45 12.50 9.86
C ILE A 20 -16.85 11.08 10.35
N GLU A 21 -17.45 10.30 9.45
CA GLU A 21 -17.83 8.91 9.66
C GLU A 21 -17.26 8.05 8.50
N ALA A 22 -16.87 6.80 8.79
CA ALA A 22 -16.24 5.93 7.79
C ALA A 22 -16.99 4.60 7.65
N LEU A 23 -17.27 4.18 6.42
CA LEU A 23 -17.80 2.85 6.12
C LEU A 23 -16.66 1.95 5.60
N PRO A 24 -16.10 1.04 6.42
CA PRO A 24 -15.12 0.08 5.93
C PRO A 24 -15.81 -0.93 5.00
N LEU A 25 -15.53 -0.84 3.70
CA LEU A 25 -16.09 -1.79 2.72
C LEU A 25 -15.50 -3.20 2.86
N VAL A 26 -14.25 -3.27 3.31
CA VAL A 26 -13.53 -4.51 3.59
C VAL A 26 -12.72 -4.35 4.86
N GLY A 27 -12.76 -5.37 5.71
CA GLY A 27 -12.01 -5.43 6.95
C GLY A 27 -12.77 -4.91 8.16
N GLU A 28 -12.26 -5.19 9.36
CA GLU A 28 -12.93 -4.88 10.63
C GLU A 28 -12.90 -3.39 11.02
N GLY A 29 -12.31 -2.50 10.21
CA GLY A 29 -12.32 -1.05 10.47
C GLY A 29 -11.47 -0.57 11.66
N HIS A 30 -10.66 -1.43 12.28
CA HIS A 30 -9.83 -1.10 13.46
C HIS A 30 -8.93 0.12 13.27
N THR A 31 -8.47 0.37 12.06
CA THR A 31 -7.63 1.53 11.74
C THR A 31 -8.38 2.86 11.90
N TYR A 32 -9.67 2.90 11.57
CA TYR A 32 -10.52 4.08 11.78
C TYR A 32 -10.79 4.31 13.26
N ARG A 33 -11.20 3.26 13.99
CA ARG A 33 -11.52 3.36 15.43
C ARG A 33 -10.32 3.79 16.28
N ARG A 34 -9.11 3.26 15.99
CA ARG A 34 -7.88 3.67 16.69
C ARG A 34 -7.53 5.16 16.53
N ARG A 35 -8.07 5.81 15.49
CA ARG A 35 -7.91 7.24 15.22
C ARG A 35 -9.15 8.06 15.60
N GLY A 36 -10.08 7.48 16.37
CA GLY A 36 -11.28 8.18 16.85
C GLY A 36 -12.36 8.39 15.80
N ILE A 37 -12.26 7.78 14.62
CA ILE A 37 -13.26 7.93 13.55
C ILE A 37 -14.35 6.88 13.73
N ALA A 38 -15.61 7.34 13.79
CA ALA A 38 -16.76 6.46 13.93
C ALA A 38 -16.93 5.58 12.69
N THR A 39 -17.05 4.26 12.89
CA THR A 39 -17.29 3.30 11.82
C THR A 39 -18.77 3.03 11.65
N LEU A 40 -19.28 3.17 10.42
CA LEU A 40 -20.66 2.84 10.05
C LEU A 40 -20.77 1.39 9.58
N GLY A 41 -21.94 0.78 9.81
CA GLY A 41 -22.34 -0.49 9.20
C GLY A 41 -21.54 -1.72 9.62
N PRO A 42 -21.81 -2.88 8.98
CA PRO A 42 -21.11 -4.13 9.25
C PRO A 42 -19.67 -4.07 8.75
N ALA A 43 -18.73 -4.44 9.61
CA ALA A 43 -17.31 -4.55 9.27
C ALA A 43 -16.91 -6.03 9.23
N LYS A 44 -16.62 -6.56 8.02
CA LYS A 44 -16.31 -7.98 7.82
C LYS A 44 -15.02 -8.16 7.04
N ASN A 45 -14.17 -9.11 7.48
CA ASN A 45 -13.03 -9.56 6.70
C ASN A 45 -13.54 -10.47 5.57
N MET A 46 -13.19 -10.14 4.32
CA MET A 46 -13.49 -10.97 3.16
C MET A 46 -12.26 -11.80 2.76
N PRO A 47 -12.43 -13.06 2.32
CA PRO A 47 -11.32 -13.93 1.88
C PRO A 47 -10.39 -13.28 0.84
N SER A 48 -10.92 -12.54 -0.14
CA SER A 48 -10.09 -11.83 -1.14
C SER A 48 -9.35 -10.59 -0.62
N GLY A 49 -9.66 -10.13 0.60
CA GLY A 49 -9.17 -8.86 1.12
C GLY A 49 -9.62 -7.63 0.31
N GLY A 50 -10.65 -7.76 -0.53
CA GLY A 50 -11.23 -6.65 -1.31
C GLY A 50 -10.75 -6.55 -2.75
N PHE A 51 -9.90 -7.48 -3.21
CA PHE A 51 -9.41 -7.51 -4.60
C PHE A 51 -10.25 -8.47 -5.45
N ILE A 52 -11.53 -8.12 -5.63
CA ILE A 52 -12.50 -8.94 -6.38
C ILE A 52 -12.07 -9.13 -7.86
N TYR A 53 -11.25 -8.24 -8.42
CA TYR A 53 -10.93 -8.22 -9.85
C TYR A 53 -9.82 -9.19 -10.29
N MET A 54 -9.06 -9.81 -9.36
CA MET A 54 -7.87 -10.58 -9.73
C MET A 54 -8.08 -12.10 -9.83
N ASP A 55 -9.17 -12.65 -9.28
CA ASP A 55 -9.35 -14.11 -9.24
C ASP A 55 -10.84 -14.51 -9.11
N LEU A 56 -11.43 -15.06 -10.18
CA LEU A 56 -12.82 -15.57 -10.18
C LEU A 56 -13.06 -16.66 -9.13
N SER A 57 -12.02 -17.40 -8.75
CA SER A 57 -12.14 -18.44 -7.71
C SER A 57 -12.30 -17.83 -6.32
N GLN A 58 -11.63 -16.70 -6.05
CA GLN A 58 -11.76 -15.94 -4.81
C GLN A 58 -13.11 -15.22 -4.74
N LEU A 59 -13.64 -14.75 -5.88
CA LEU A 59 -15.00 -14.19 -5.95
C LEU A 59 -16.07 -15.21 -5.55
N ILE A 60 -15.94 -16.48 -5.94
CA ILE A 60 -16.85 -17.55 -5.51
C ILE A 60 -16.73 -17.78 -4.00
N GLY A 61 -15.51 -17.73 -3.46
CA GLY A 61 -15.25 -17.79 -2.02
C GLY A 61 -15.92 -16.65 -1.25
N ASP A 62 -15.81 -15.43 -1.76
CA ASP A 62 -16.42 -14.23 -1.17
C ASP A 62 -17.95 -14.27 -1.22
N VAL A 63 -18.53 -14.70 -2.35
CA VAL A 63 -19.99 -14.87 -2.48
C VAL A 63 -20.51 -15.91 -1.48
N ARG A 64 -19.81 -17.04 -1.32
CA ARG A 64 -20.13 -18.05 -0.30
C ARG A 64 -19.94 -17.53 1.12
N ALA A 65 -19.00 -16.61 1.34
CA ALA A 65 -18.77 -15.93 2.62
C ALA A 65 -19.80 -14.82 2.91
N GLY A 66 -20.82 -14.63 2.06
CA GLY A 66 -21.92 -13.70 2.27
C GLY A 66 -21.69 -12.30 1.70
N LEU A 67 -20.83 -12.15 0.68
CA LEU A 67 -20.58 -10.86 0.01
C LEU A 67 -21.86 -10.14 -0.40
N LEU A 68 -22.86 -10.86 -0.95
CA LEU A 68 -24.11 -10.22 -1.39
C LEU A 68 -24.91 -9.63 -0.23
N SER A 69 -25.01 -10.34 0.90
CA SER A 69 -25.64 -9.81 2.12
C SER A 69 -24.90 -8.57 2.61
N LEU A 70 -23.57 -8.65 2.65
CA LEU A 70 -22.73 -7.55 3.09
C LEU A 70 -22.90 -6.31 2.20
N VAL A 71 -22.96 -6.48 0.88
CA VAL A 71 -23.17 -5.37 -0.06
C VAL A 71 -24.54 -4.72 0.13
N LEU A 72 -25.59 -5.51 0.38
CA LEU A 72 -26.93 -4.99 0.67
C LEU A 72 -26.96 -4.24 2.00
N GLU A 73 -26.40 -4.81 3.06
CA GLU A 73 -26.30 -4.16 4.37
C GLU A 73 -25.47 -2.86 4.31
N GLN A 74 -24.37 -2.86 3.54
CA GLN A 74 -23.57 -1.66 3.29
C GLN A 74 -24.37 -0.60 2.54
N TRP A 75 -25.16 -1.01 1.55
CA TRP A 75 -26.05 -0.10 0.82
C TRP A 75 -27.13 0.50 1.73
N ASP A 76 -27.78 -0.30 2.57
CA ASP A 76 -28.82 0.18 3.50
C ASP A 76 -28.25 1.25 4.44
N VAL A 77 -27.04 1.02 4.96
CA VAL A 77 -26.32 1.99 5.80
C VAL A 77 -26.03 3.29 5.05
N VAL A 78 -25.59 3.21 3.78
CA VAL A 78 -25.34 4.41 2.96
C VAL A 78 -26.64 5.13 2.65
N ALA A 79 -27.70 4.42 2.30
CA ALA A 79 -29.01 4.99 2.00
C ALA A 79 -29.59 5.74 3.21
N ASP A 80 -29.57 5.11 4.39
CA ASP A 80 -30.01 5.71 5.65
C ASP A 80 -29.16 6.91 6.07
N TRP A 81 -27.86 6.88 5.78
CA TRP A 81 -26.97 8.01 6.06
C TRP A 81 -27.29 9.19 5.16
N VAL A 82 -27.49 8.95 3.87
CA VAL A 82 -27.81 9.95 2.85
C VAL A 82 -29.17 10.62 3.13
N ASP A 83 -30.17 9.84 3.54
CA ASP A 83 -31.50 10.36 3.87
C ASP A 83 -31.47 11.30 5.09
N ARG A 84 -30.60 11.00 6.07
CA ARG A 84 -30.40 11.84 7.27
C ARG A 84 -29.48 13.05 7.02
N ASN A 85 -28.60 12.97 6.01
CA ASN A 85 -27.58 13.96 5.73
C ASN A 85 -27.64 14.41 4.25
N SER A 86 -28.74 15.06 3.85
CA SER A 86 -28.99 15.44 2.45
C SER A 86 -27.97 16.46 1.87
N GLY A 87 -27.27 17.19 2.74
CA GLY A 87 -26.14 18.06 2.41
C GLY A 87 -24.76 17.42 2.62
N GLY A 88 -24.71 16.13 2.96
CA GLY A 88 -23.48 15.40 3.25
C GLY A 88 -22.62 15.17 2.01
N VAL A 89 -21.30 15.03 2.23
CA VAL A 89 -20.34 14.72 1.18
C VAL A 89 -19.85 13.30 1.33
N ILE A 90 -19.88 12.52 0.24
CA ILE A 90 -19.35 11.15 0.21
C ILE A 90 -17.98 11.15 -0.47
N LEU A 91 -16.97 10.67 0.24
CA LEU A 91 -15.64 10.43 -0.32
C LEU A 91 -15.47 8.94 -0.62
N ALA A 92 -15.58 8.56 -1.89
CA ALA A 92 -15.34 7.21 -2.37
C ALA A 92 -13.85 6.97 -2.57
N VAL A 93 -13.25 6.02 -1.86
CA VAL A 93 -11.81 5.69 -1.99
C VAL A 93 -11.64 4.23 -2.36
N GLY A 94 -10.99 3.96 -3.48
CA GLY A 94 -10.70 2.60 -3.93
C GLY A 94 -10.87 2.41 -5.43
N ASP A 95 -11.73 1.46 -5.80
CA ASP A 95 -12.00 1.06 -7.18
C ASP A 95 -13.44 1.39 -7.61
N VAL A 96 -13.96 0.66 -8.60
CA VAL A 96 -15.31 0.86 -9.15
C VAL A 96 -16.42 0.63 -8.11
N PHE A 97 -16.21 -0.20 -7.09
CA PHE A 97 -17.24 -0.52 -6.10
C PHE A 97 -17.61 0.69 -5.20
N PRO A 98 -16.67 1.34 -4.48
CA PRO A 98 -16.96 2.56 -3.74
C PRO A 98 -17.47 3.69 -4.65
N LEU A 99 -16.96 3.79 -5.89
CA LEU A 99 -17.46 4.76 -6.88
C LEU A 99 -18.93 4.52 -7.22
N ALA A 100 -19.32 3.27 -7.46
CA ALA A 100 -20.71 2.91 -7.76
C ALA A 100 -21.64 3.15 -6.57
N LEU A 101 -21.22 2.83 -5.34
CA LEU A 101 -22.00 3.12 -4.13
C LEU A 101 -22.24 4.63 -3.95
N ALA A 102 -21.20 5.45 -4.13
CA ALA A 102 -21.33 6.91 -4.05
C ALA A 102 -22.22 7.48 -5.16
N TRP A 103 -22.13 6.95 -6.37
CA TRP A 103 -23.04 7.32 -7.45
C TRP A 103 -24.49 6.95 -7.13
N LEU A 104 -24.77 5.71 -6.69
CA LEU A 104 -26.11 5.28 -6.29
C LEU A 104 -26.70 6.15 -5.16
N ALA A 105 -25.87 6.51 -4.18
CA ALA A 105 -26.23 7.46 -3.13
C ALA A 105 -26.65 8.82 -3.71
N SER A 106 -25.91 9.34 -4.69
CA SER A 106 -26.26 10.59 -5.37
C SER A 106 -27.57 10.50 -6.16
N GLN A 107 -27.86 9.33 -6.75
CA GLN A 107 -29.14 9.08 -7.43
C GLN A 107 -30.32 9.09 -6.44
N ARG A 108 -30.11 8.60 -5.21
CA ARG A 108 -31.11 8.70 -4.14
C ARG A 108 -31.34 10.15 -3.72
N LEU A 109 -30.28 10.94 -3.52
CA LEU A 109 -30.37 12.38 -3.25
C LEU A 109 -31.16 13.12 -4.33
N LYS A 110 -30.91 12.81 -5.61
CA LYS A 110 -31.64 13.40 -6.75
C LYS A 110 -33.15 13.21 -6.64
N ARG A 111 -33.59 11.99 -6.28
CA ARG A 111 -35.01 11.62 -6.16
C ARG A 111 -35.69 12.31 -4.99
N ASN A 112 -35.00 12.42 -3.84
CA ASN A 112 -35.55 13.03 -2.64
C ASN A 112 -35.61 14.57 -2.71
N SER A 113 -34.73 15.20 -3.48
CA SER A 113 -34.57 16.66 -3.55
C SER A 113 -35.51 17.36 -4.57
N SER A 114 -36.61 16.73 -4.96
CA SER A 114 -37.63 17.32 -5.88
C SER A 114 -38.51 18.39 -5.20
N VAL A 115 -38.23 18.75 -3.94
CA VAL A 115 -39.00 19.73 -3.17
C VAL A 115 -38.04 20.80 -2.64
N ASN A 116 -38.09 22.00 -3.25
CA ASN A 116 -37.58 23.29 -2.74
C ASN A 116 -36.24 23.27 -1.98
N SER A 117 -35.12 22.98 -2.65
CA SER A 117 -33.80 23.27 -2.06
C SER A 117 -32.94 24.11 -3.00
N SER A 118 -32.55 25.28 -2.51
CA SER A 118 -31.56 26.16 -3.12
C SER A 118 -30.26 25.41 -3.38
N SER A 119 -29.61 25.68 -4.51
CA SER A 119 -28.37 25.02 -5.01
C SER A 119 -27.20 24.95 -4.02
N ARG A 120 -27.27 25.68 -2.91
CA ARG A 120 -26.19 25.95 -1.96
C ARG A 120 -25.89 24.83 -0.95
N SER A 121 -26.79 23.85 -0.77
CA SER A 121 -26.71 22.85 0.31
C SER A 121 -26.86 21.41 -0.18
N ARG A 122 -26.61 21.15 -1.46
CA ARG A 122 -26.85 19.83 -2.06
C ARG A 122 -25.62 18.95 -1.87
N GLY A 123 -25.80 17.79 -1.24
CA GLY A 123 -24.75 16.81 -1.06
C GLY A 123 -24.15 16.37 -2.40
N PHE A 124 -22.87 16.02 -2.38
CA PHE A 124 -22.12 15.59 -3.56
C PHE A 124 -21.17 14.44 -3.20
N PHE A 125 -20.51 13.85 -4.19
CA PHE A 125 -19.45 12.88 -3.95
C PHE A 125 -18.15 13.24 -4.67
N ALA A 126 -17.06 12.73 -4.11
CA ALA A 126 -15.72 12.77 -4.66
C ALA A 126 -15.18 11.35 -4.76
N PHE A 127 -14.29 11.11 -5.73
CA PHE A 127 -13.69 9.80 -5.95
C PHE A 127 -12.17 9.88 -5.93
N VAL A 128 -11.52 9.04 -5.12
CA VAL A 128 -10.08 8.84 -5.08
C VAL A 128 -9.78 7.42 -5.57
N GLY A 129 -9.26 7.33 -6.79
CA GLY A 129 -8.94 6.05 -7.43
C GLY A 129 -7.54 5.58 -7.05
N THR A 130 -7.42 4.44 -6.38
CA THR A 130 -6.13 3.94 -5.87
C THR A 130 -5.61 2.70 -6.62
N ALA A 131 -6.48 1.96 -7.29
CA ALA A 131 -6.14 0.66 -7.89
C ALA A 131 -5.64 0.73 -9.34
N LYS A 132 -6.12 1.69 -10.13
CA LYS A 132 -5.89 1.75 -11.58
C LYS A 132 -4.85 2.80 -11.95
N SER A 133 -4.05 2.48 -12.96
CA SER A 133 -3.03 3.37 -13.52
C SER A 133 -2.83 3.11 -15.01
N GLU A 134 -2.72 4.16 -15.83
CA GLU A 134 -2.38 4.06 -17.26
C GLU A 134 -1.01 3.40 -17.49
N PHE A 135 -0.12 3.42 -16.49
CA PHE A 135 1.19 2.76 -16.55
C PHE A 135 1.13 1.24 -16.73
N TYR A 136 -0.02 0.59 -16.50
CA TYR A 136 -0.17 -0.82 -16.83
C TYR A 136 -0.24 -1.11 -18.33
N VAL A 137 -0.67 -0.14 -19.13
CA VAL A 137 -1.00 -0.31 -20.55
C VAL A 137 -0.22 0.64 -21.46
N ARG A 138 0.61 1.52 -20.88
CA ARG A 138 1.36 2.55 -21.61
C ARG A 138 2.75 2.74 -21.04
N GLU A 139 3.65 3.06 -21.95
CA GLU A 139 4.99 3.57 -21.68
C GLU A 139 4.96 5.06 -21.33
N ASP A 140 6.12 5.55 -20.92
CA ASP A 140 6.31 6.91 -20.45
C ASP A 140 6.09 7.99 -21.50
N ASP A 141 6.28 7.65 -22.78
CA ASP A 141 6.03 8.48 -23.96
C ASP A 141 4.58 8.40 -24.46
N GLY A 142 3.72 7.64 -23.76
CA GLY A 142 2.33 7.39 -24.14
C GLY A 142 2.13 6.24 -25.14
N THR A 143 3.22 5.60 -25.58
CA THR A 143 3.19 4.42 -26.45
C THR A 143 2.42 3.30 -25.75
N ARG A 144 1.46 2.71 -26.46
CA ARG A 144 0.63 1.64 -25.90
C ARG A 144 1.39 0.33 -25.88
N LEU A 145 1.44 -0.31 -24.71
CA LEU A 145 2.00 -1.64 -24.55
C LEU A 145 1.11 -2.65 -25.27
N ARG A 146 1.68 -3.42 -26.19
CA ARG A 146 1.03 -4.62 -26.77
C ARG A 146 1.08 -5.72 -25.71
N SER A 147 0.09 -5.77 -24.80
CA SER A 147 0.06 -6.84 -23.79
C SER A 147 -0.63 -8.10 -24.30
N ALA A 148 -0.07 -9.27 -23.96
CA ALA A 148 -0.72 -10.58 -24.08
C ALA A 148 -1.62 -10.93 -22.88
N TRP A 149 -1.59 -10.11 -21.81
CA TRP A 149 -2.13 -10.46 -20.49
C TRP A 149 -3.53 -9.88 -20.20
N PHE A 150 -3.80 -8.66 -20.65
CA PHE A 150 -5.19 -8.23 -20.81
C PHE A 150 -5.74 -8.99 -22.00
N ARG A 151 -6.72 -9.88 -21.77
CA ARG A 151 -7.49 -10.49 -22.87
C ARG A 151 -7.79 -9.41 -23.90
N ASN A 152 -7.40 -9.68 -25.13
CA ASN A 152 -7.58 -8.80 -26.29
C ASN A 152 -8.97 -8.15 -26.31
N LEU A 153 -10.00 -8.83 -25.78
CA LEU A 153 -11.39 -8.41 -25.80
C LEU A 153 -11.69 -7.10 -25.03
N GLU A 154 -11.21 -6.90 -23.81
CA GLU A 154 -11.53 -5.67 -23.04
C GLU A 154 -10.79 -4.45 -23.59
N LEU A 155 -9.53 -4.63 -24.01
CA LEU A 155 -8.72 -3.61 -24.67
C LEU A 155 -9.15 -3.34 -26.13
N LEU A 156 -9.82 -4.31 -26.78
CA LEU A 156 -10.51 -4.16 -28.07
C LEU A 156 -11.79 -3.35 -27.92
N LEU A 157 -12.58 -3.62 -26.87
CA LEU A 157 -13.87 -2.95 -26.66
C LEU A 157 -13.70 -1.51 -26.18
N PHE A 158 -12.67 -1.20 -25.38
CA PHE A 158 -12.49 0.13 -24.78
C PHE A 158 -11.04 0.65 -24.87
N PRO A 159 -10.55 1.03 -26.07
CA PRO A 159 -9.13 1.24 -26.36
C PRO A 159 -8.50 2.49 -25.73
N GLY A 160 -9.24 3.27 -24.94
CA GLY A 160 -8.84 4.62 -24.55
C GLY A 160 -8.14 4.76 -23.21
N SER A 161 -8.66 4.13 -22.16
CA SER A 161 -8.21 4.34 -20.77
C SER A 161 -8.42 3.09 -19.92
N VAL A 162 -7.65 2.96 -18.84
CA VAL A 162 -7.80 1.90 -17.82
C VAL A 162 -9.12 1.99 -17.04
N TYR A 163 -9.73 3.18 -17.00
CA TYR A 163 -11.10 3.35 -16.54
C TYR A 163 -12.06 3.07 -17.69
N PHE A 164 -12.95 2.09 -17.52
CA PHE A 164 -13.93 1.69 -18.52
C PHE A 164 -14.99 2.79 -18.76
N PRO A 165 -15.74 2.75 -19.88
CA PRO A 165 -16.74 3.79 -20.16
C PRO A 165 -17.80 3.95 -19.09
N TRP A 166 -18.24 2.86 -18.43
CA TRP A 166 -19.22 2.96 -17.34
C TRP A 166 -18.62 3.64 -16.11
N GLU A 167 -17.37 3.35 -15.73
CA GLU A 167 -16.69 4.08 -14.65
C GLU A 167 -16.58 5.57 -14.98
N ARG A 168 -16.22 5.91 -16.22
CA ARG A 168 -16.18 7.29 -16.69
C ARG A 168 -17.57 7.94 -16.68
N ALA A 169 -18.63 7.20 -16.99
CA ALA A 169 -20.00 7.69 -16.91
C ALA A 169 -20.41 8.02 -15.46
N LEU A 170 -20.04 7.18 -14.48
CA LEU A 170 -20.25 7.47 -13.05
C LEU A 170 -19.47 8.72 -12.63
N MET A 171 -18.22 8.85 -13.09
CA MET A 171 -17.40 10.03 -12.85
C MET A 171 -17.98 11.28 -13.52
N SER A 172 -18.61 11.17 -14.69
CA SER A 172 -19.24 12.29 -15.41
C SER A 172 -20.52 12.82 -14.76
N ASP A 173 -21.03 12.16 -13.72
CA ASP A 173 -22.21 12.63 -13.01
C ASP A 173 -22.01 14.04 -12.44
N SER A 174 -23.05 14.89 -12.48
CA SER A 174 -22.99 16.25 -11.97
C SER A 174 -22.80 16.33 -10.45
N TYR A 175 -23.08 15.24 -9.72
CA TYR A 175 -22.82 15.14 -8.28
C TYR A 175 -21.41 14.65 -7.99
N CYS A 176 -20.68 14.17 -9.00
CA CYS A 176 -19.25 13.91 -8.87
C CYS A 176 -18.52 15.24 -9.05
N ARG A 177 -18.03 15.84 -7.95
CA ARG A 177 -17.36 17.15 -7.99
C ARG A 177 -15.85 17.08 -8.01
N LEU A 178 -15.27 15.91 -7.71
CA LEU A 178 -13.82 15.71 -7.69
C LEU A 178 -13.48 14.26 -8.04
N VAL A 179 -12.50 14.08 -8.92
CA VAL A 179 -11.91 12.79 -9.29
C VAL A 179 -10.39 12.90 -9.17
N VAL A 180 -9.81 12.13 -8.24
CA VAL A 180 -8.37 12.09 -7.99
C VAL A 180 -7.86 10.69 -8.33
N PRO A 181 -7.36 10.47 -9.56
CA PRO A 181 -6.73 9.21 -9.89
C PRO A 181 -5.36 9.09 -9.23
N ARG A 182 -4.85 7.86 -9.22
CA ARG A 182 -3.61 7.46 -8.55
C ARG A 182 -2.38 8.26 -8.96
N ASP A 183 -2.25 8.60 -10.24
CA ASP A 183 -1.07 9.24 -10.82
C ASP A 183 -1.45 10.27 -11.91
N ASN A 184 -0.46 11.10 -12.27
CA ASN A 184 -0.65 12.21 -13.21
C ASN A 184 -0.94 11.74 -14.64
N LEU A 185 -0.33 10.64 -15.09
CA LEU A 185 -0.60 10.10 -16.43
C LEU A 185 -2.07 9.71 -16.55
N THR A 186 -2.59 9.02 -15.55
CA THR A 186 -3.99 8.62 -15.47
C THR A 186 -4.94 9.81 -15.41
N ALA A 187 -4.57 10.88 -14.69
CA ALA A 187 -5.32 12.15 -14.69
C ALA A 187 -5.41 12.76 -16.10
N GLN A 188 -4.30 12.86 -16.82
CA GLN A 188 -4.27 13.42 -18.17
C GLN A 188 -5.16 12.63 -19.15
N TYR A 189 -5.15 11.30 -19.06
CA TYR A 189 -5.99 10.46 -19.91
C TYR A 189 -7.47 10.57 -19.56
N LEU A 190 -7.82 10.54 -18.27
CA LEU A 190 -9.20 10.78 -17.84
C LEU A 190 -9.70 12.15 -18.33
N GLN A 191 -8.91 13.21 -18.18
CA GLN A 191 -9.24 14.54 -18.70
C GLN A 191 -9.50 14.52 -20.21
N LYS A 192 -8.71 13.79 -21.02
CA LYS A 192 -8.97 13.71 -22.47
C LYS A 192 -10.36 13.12 -22.79
N TYR A 193 -10.79 12.10 -22.05
CA TYR A 193 -12.05 11.38 -22.32
C TYR A 193 -13.29 11.98 -21.69
N LEU A 194 -13.15 12.87 -20.71
CA LEU A 194 -14.28 13.58 -20.11
C LEU A 194 -14.57 14.90 -20.85
N ALA A 195 -15.83 15.35 -20.81
CA ALA A 195 -16.30 16.61 -21.41
C ALA A 195 -15.61 17.82 -20.76
N GLN A 196 -15.52 18.98 -21.43
CA GLN A 196 -14.73 20.14 -20.97
C GLN A 196 -15.02 20.57 -19.52
N SER A 197 -16.29 20.64 -19.11
CA SER A 197 -16.71 20.92 -17.73
C SER A 197 -16.27 19.83 -16.76
N ASP A 198 -16.33 18.57 -17.18
CA ASP A 198 -15.89 17.41 -16.41
C ASP A 198 -14.36 17.29 -16.34
N ARG A 199 -13.60 17.88 -17.27
CA ARG A 199 -12.12 17.85 -17.18
C ARG A 199 -11.62 18.58 -15.94
N ILE A 200 -12.34 19.62 -15.52
CA ILE A 200 -11.95 20.49 -14.41
C ILE A 200 -12.02 19.75 -13.07
N LYS A 201 -12.88 18.71 -12.95
CA LYS A 201 -12.98 17.91 -11.71
C LYS A 201 -11.89 16.86 -11.57
N VAL A 202 -11.22 16.48 -12.66
CA VAL A 202 -10.14 15.48 -12.60
C VAL A 202 -8.84 16.19 -12.23
N GLN A 203 -8.29 15.87 -11.06
CA GLN A 203 -7.09 16.53 -10.54
C GLN A 203 -6.01 15.53 -10.14
N SER A 204 -4.76 15.83 -10.49
CA SER A 204 -3.61 15.06 -10.01
C SER A 204 -3.12 15.63 -8.69
N LEU A 205 -3.65 15.10 -7.58
CA LEU A 205 -3.28 15.52 -6.22
C LEU A 205 -2.26 14.58 -5.55
N GLY A 206 -1.73 13.60 -6.30
CA GLY A 206 -0.77 12.60 -5.82
C GLY A 206 -1.44 11.36 -5.25
N ASN A 207 -0.62 10.42 -4.76
CA ASN A 207 -1.08 9.14 -4.25
C ASN A 207 -1.05 9.11 -2.71
N PRO A 208 -2.21 8.96 -2.04
CA PRO A 208 -2.27 8.87 -0.57
C PRO A 208 -1.41 7.77 0.05
N MET A 209 -1.05 6.73 -0.71
CA MET A 209 -0.16 5.68 -0.23
C MET A 209 1.27 6.15 0.09
N MET A 210 1.65 7.33 -0.40
CA MET A 210 2.94 7.95 -0.11
C MET A 210 2.94 8.83 1.15
N ASP A 211 1.81 8.97 1.83
CA ASP A 211 1.68 9.74 3.08
C ASP A 211 1.93 8.86 4.31
N ASP A 212 2.17 9.48 5.46
CA ASP A 212 2.53 8.83 6.73
C ASP A 212 3.76 7.90 6.59
N LEU A 213 4.75 8.27 5.76
CA LEU A 213 5.98 7.50 5.50
C LEU A 213 7.22 8.10 6.18
N GLU A 214 7.03 9.06 7.07
CA GLU A 214 8.08 9.64 7.88
C GLU A 214 8.68 8.58 8.82
N PRO A 215 10.03 8.46 8.90
CA PRO A 215 10.67 7.56 9.85
C PRO A 215 10.42 8.03 11.28
N THR A 216 10.26 7.08 12.20
CA THR A 216 10.02 7.40 13.63
C THR A 216 11.31 7.63 14.40
N GLY A 217 12.45 7.20 13.86
CA GLY A 217 13.76 7.23 14.52
C GLY A 217 14.05 6.00 15.39
N VAL A 218 13.11 5.05 15.49
CA VAL A 218 13.23 3.82 16.30
C VAL A 218 14.43 2.98 15.88
N LEU A 219 14.81 3.00 14.60
CA LEU A 219 15.96 2.22 14.08
C LEU A 219 17.28 3.02 14.03
N SER A 220 17.37 4.17 14.70
CA SER A 220 18.59 5.01 14.74
C SER A 220 19.86 4.27 15.20
N PHE A 221 19.73 3.23 16.02
CA PHE A 221 20.85 2.38 16.46
C PHE A 221 21.58 1.68 15.31
N LEU A 222 20.96 1.54 14.13
CA LEU A 222 21.58 0.99 12.92
C LEU A 222 22.77 1.83 12.44
N ALA A 223 22.92 3.08 12.90
CA ALA A 223 24.10 3.89 12.64
C ALA A 223 25.41 3.18 13.02
N ASN A 224 25.38 2.32 14.05
CA ASN A 224 26.54 1.53 14.50
C ASN A 224 27.01 0.49 13.47
N TYR A 225 26.19 0.16 12.48
CA TYR A 225 26.52 -0.78 11.41
C TYR A 225 27.12 -0.09 10.19
N LYS A 226 27.18 1.24 10.13
CA LYS A 226 27.85 1.95 9.02
C LYS A 226 29.35 1.59 8.97
N PRO A 227 29.94 1.43 7.77
CA PRO A 227 29.43 1.81 6.45
C PRO A 227 28.64 0.70 5.70
N ALA A 228 27.91 -0.19 6.40
CA ALA A 228 27.11 -1.22 5.74
C ALA A 228 26.05 -0.69 4.77
N LYS A 229 25.71 -1.53 3.77
CA LYS A 229 24.58 -1.33 2.85
C LYS A 229 23.33 -1.96 3.44
N PHE A 230 22.31 -1.15 3.69
CA PHE A 230 21.03 -1.60 4.26
C PHE A 230 20.06 -1.98 3.13
N ILE A 231 19.56 -3.21 3.15
CA ILE A 231 18.67 -3.76 2.11
C ILE A 231 17.35 -4.15 2.77
N ALA A 232 16.24 -3.58 2.33
CA ALA A 232 14.91 -4.00 2.80
C ALA A 232 14.56 -5.36 2.20
N VAL A 233 14.08 -6.30 3.00
CA VAL A 233 13.60 -7.62 2.54
C VAL A 233 12.12 -7.73 2.88
N LEU A 234 11.27 -7.81 1.84
CA LEU A 234 9.82 -7.70 1.97
C LEU A 234 9.13 -9.00 1.53
N PRO A 235 8.91 -9.98 2.44
CA PRO A 235 8.30 -11.28 2.10
C PRO A 235 6.80 -11.21 1.83
N GLY A 236 6.15 -10.09 2.16
CA GLY A 236 4.69 -9.94 2.12
C GLY A 236 4.07 -10.12 3.50
N SER A 237 2.74 -10.17 3.56
CA SER A 237 1.98 -10.14 4.81
C SER A 237 0.94 -11.25 4.97
N ARG A 238 0.75 -12.10 3.95
CA ARG A 238 -0.36 -13.07 3.91
C ARG A 238 0.15 -14.49 4.11
N THR A 239 -0.40 -15.19 5.09
CA THR A 239 -0.15 -16.61 5.37
C THR A 239 -1.03 -17.50 4.47
N PRO A 240 -0.55 -18.67 4.00
CA PRO A 240 0.78 -19.26 4.24
C PRO A 240 1.90 -18.76 3.32
N GLU A 241 1.55 -18.01 2.26
CA GLU A 241 2.47 -17.63 1.18
C GLU A 241 3.71 -16.86 1.65
N VAL A 242 3.58 -16.00 2.67
CA VAL A 242 4.69 -15.23 3.24
C VAL A 242 5.87 -16.11 3.66
N HIS A 243 5.63 -17.34 4.15
CA HIS A 243 6.71 -18.24 4.56
C HIS A 243 7.43 -18.82 3.34
N SER A 244 6.70 -19.17 2.27
CA SER A 244 7.32 -19.61 1.02
C SER A 244 8.14 -18.49 0.37
N ASN A 245 7.62 -17.27 0.38
CA ASN A 245 8.35 -16.09 -0.10
C ASN A 245 9.59 -15.82 0.75
N TRP A 246 9.48 -15.95 2.07
CA TRP A 246 10.62 -15.80 2.98
C TRP A 246 11.75 -16.78 2.68
N THR A 247 11.45 -18.07 2.53
CA THR A 247 12.46 -19.07 2.15
C THR A 247 13.17 -18.70 0.84
N GLN A 248 12.41 -18.23 -0.15
CA GLN A 248 12.97 -17.81 -1.44
C GLN A 248 13.85 -16.55 -1.30
N LEU A 249 13.41 -15.55 -0.54
CA LEU A 249 14.16 -14.33 -0.27
C LEU A 249 15.42 -14.57 0.56
N LEU A 250 15.42 -15.56 1.44
CA LEU A 250 16.61 -15.95 2.19
C LEU A 250 17.72 -16.48 1.26
N VAL A 251 17.35 -17.32 0.29
CA VAL A 251 18.28 -17.79 -0.75
C VAL A 251 18.81 -16.62 -1.58
N VAL A 252 17.94 -15.68 -1.94
CA VAL A 252 18.37 -14.45 -2.64
C VAL A 252 19.37 -13.65 -1.81
N ALA A 253 19.08 -13.42 -0.53
CA ALA A 253 19.95 -12.65 0.35
C ALA A 253 21.33 -13.29 0.50
N GLN A 254 21.42 -14.62 0.53
CA GLN A 254 22.68 -15.36 0.55
C GLN A 254 23.48 -15.19 -0.77
N GLU A 255 22.80 -15.25 -1.91
CA GLU A 255 23.44 -15.03 -3.21
C GLU A 255 23.92 -13.57 -3.38
N VAL A 256 23.13 -12.63 -2.85
CA VAL A 256 23.50 -11.21 -2.78
C VAL A 256 24.70 -11.01 -1.85
N SER A 257 24.71 -11.56 -0.63
CA SER A 257 25.87 -11.43 0.27
C SER A 257 27.15 -11.98 -0.35
N SER A 258 27.04 -13.12 -1.03
CA SER A 258 28.15 -13.76 -1.78
C SER A 258 28.64 -12.92 -2.96
N SER A 259 27.79 -12.10 -3.58
CA SER A 259 28.16 -11.23 -4.71
C SER A 259 28.82 -9.91 -4.28
N PHE A 260 28.57 -9.50 -3.03
CA PHE A 260 29.02 -8.26 -2.39
C PHE A 260 30.11 -8.51 -1.33
N ILE A 261 31.10 -9.37 -1.63
CA ILE A 261 32.13 -9.82 -0.68
C ILE A 261 32.93 -8.72 0.04
N HIS A 262 33.00 -7.51 -0.53
CA HIS A 262 33.75 -6.38 0.04
C HIS A 262 32.87 -5.42 0.85
N ASP A 263 31.56 -5.63 0.85
CA ASP A 263 30.59 -4.80 1.57
C ASP A 263 30.02 -5.57 2.74
N LYS A 264 29.83 -4.87 3.87
CA LYS A 264 28.96 -5.37 4.93
C LYS A 264 27.51 -5.13 4.52
N LEU A 265 26.67 -6.16 4.55
CA LEU A 265 25.25 -6.05 4.24
C LEU A 265 24.39 -6.17 5.49
N VAL A 266 23.34 -5.34 5.58
CA VAL A 266 22.32 -5.45 6.64
C VAL A 266 20.96 -5.60 5.99
N PHE A 267 20.38 -6.79 6.07
CA PHE A 267 19.04 -7.10 5.58
C PHE A 267 18.00 -6.76 6.64
N LEU A 268 17.18 -5.74 6.38
CA LEU A 268 16.12 -5.27 7.27
C LEU A 268 14.78 -5.92 6.90
N VAL A 269 14.16 -6.65 7.81
CA VAL A 269 12.93 -7.41 7.55
C VAL A 269 11.77 -6.88 8.39
N PRO A 270 10.94 -5.97 7.84
CA PRO A 270 9.76 -5.46 8.53
C PRO A 270 8.61 -6.47 8.42
N LEU A 271 8.36 -7.21 9.50
CA LEU A 271 7.23 -8.11 9.64
C LEU A 271 5.99 -7.33 10.09
N VAL A 272 4.85 -7.53 9.43
CA VAL A 272 3.60 -6.91 9.89
C VAL A 272 3.25 -7.44 11.30
N PRO A 273 2.63 -6.63 12.18
CA PRO A 273 2.40 -7.04 13.57
C PRO A 273 1.58 -8.33 13.73
N SER A 274 0.75 -8.67 12.75
CA SER A 274 -0.07 -9.89 12.73
C SER A 274 0.72 -11.17 12.39
N LEU A 275 1.97 -11.07 11.96
CA LEU A 275 2.82 -12.23 11.71
C LEU A 275 3.62 -12.59 12.95
N GLU A 276 3.70 -13.90 13.22
CA GLU A 276 4.57 -14.45 14.25
C GLU A 276 6.01 -14.53 13.72
N PRO A 277 7.02 -14.00 14.45
CA PRO A 277 8.41 -14.03 14.00
C PRO A 277 9.07 -15.42 14.02
N GLY A 278 8.57 -16.35 14.84
CA GLY A 278 9.18 -17.68 15.08
C GLY A 278 9.56 -18.43 13.79
N PRO A 279 8.63 -18.65 12.86
CA PRO A 279 8.92 -19.33 11.59
C PRO A 279 10.04 -18.67 10.76
N PHE A 280 10.19 -17.34 10.84
CA PHE A 280 11.25 -16.63 10.12
C PHE A 280 12.63 -16.89 10.73
N MET A 281 12.70 -16.94 12.06
CA MET A 281 13.91 -17.26 12.82
C MET A 281 14.32 -18.72 12.62
N GLU A 282 13.37 -19.65 12.63
CA GLU A 282 13.63 -21.07 12.38
C GLU A 282 14.32 -21.27 11.04
N THR A 283 13.80 -20.66 9.97
CA THR A 283 14.44 -20.74 8.65
C THR A 283 15.86 -20.14 8.64
N LEU A 284 16.13 -19.09 9.42
CA LEU A 284 17.48 -18.52 9.55
C LEU A 284 18.43 -19.47 10.27
N LEU A 285 17.99 -20.08 11.36
CA LEU A 285 18.76 -21.06 12.13
C LEU A 285 19.06 -22.31 11.31
N GLU A 286 18.07 -22.84 10.60
CA GLU A 286 18.22 -23.97 9.67
C GLU A 286 19.22 -23.66 8.55
N ALA A 287 19.25 -22.42 8.08
CA ALA A 287 20.22 -21.94 7.09
C ALA A 287 21.59 -21.54 7.70
N HIS A 288 21.83 -21.91 8.96
CA HIS A 288 23.07 -21.69 9.72
C HIS A 288 23.44 -20.23 9.97
N TRP A 289 22.47 -19.32 10.02
CA TRP A 289 22.72 -17.96 10.50
C TRP A 289 22.79 -17.93 12.02
N GLN A 290 23.82 -17.28 12.56
CA GLN A 290 24.08 -17.27 13.99
C GLN A 290 23.33 -16.12 14.66
N PRO A 291 22.45 -16.38 15.64
CA PRO A 291 21.76 -15.31 16.33
C PRO A 291 22.73 -14.52 17.21
N HIS A 292 22.62 -13.20 17.20
CA HIS A 292 23.28 -12.30 18.14
C HIS A 292 22.33 -11.21 18.60
N LEU A 293 22.51 -10.75 19.84
CA LEU A 293 21.68 -9.69 20.39
C LEU A 293 22.13 -8.35 19.81
N LEU A 294 21.18 -7.61 19.23
CA LEU A 294 21.38 -6.18 19.00
C LEU A 294 21.42 -5.50 20.37
N SER A 295 22.48 -4.74 20.63
CA SER A 295 22.67 -3.96 21.86
C SER A 295 21.34 -3.42 22.41
N LEU A 296 21.05 -3.71 23.70
CA LEU A 296 19.81 -3.46 24.46
C LEU A 296 19.26 -2.01 24.45
N HIS A 297 19.90 -1.10 23.72
CA HIS A 297 19.57 0.33 23.66
C HIS A 297 18.32 0.66 22.82
N ALA A 298 17.69 -0.32 22.17
CA ALA A 298 16.57 -0.09 21.25
C ALA A 298 15.19 0.01 21.92
N TYR A 299 15.11 0.00 23.26
CA TYR A 299 13.84 0.20 23.99
C TYR A 299 13.90 1.47 24.84
N ASN A 300 13.54 2.61 24.25
CA ASN A 300 13.25 3.82 24.99
C ASN A 300 12.04 4.57 24.41
N ALA A 301 10.86 4.07 24.78
CA ALA A 301 9.64 4.86 24.92
C ALA A 301 9.02 4.54 26.30
N GLY A 302 9.74 4.90 27.37
CA GLY A 302 9.15 5.04 28.71
C GLY A 302 8.93 3.78 29.58
N GLN A 303 9.48 2.61 29.25
CA GLN A 303 9.42 1.44 30.14
C GLN A 303 10.82 0.87 30.45
N SER A 304 11.06 0.60 31.73
CA SER A 304 12.34 0.13 32.28
C SER A 304 12.80 -1.19 31.66
N VAL A 305 14.06 -1.19 31.19
CA VAL A 305 14.81 -2.31 30.59
C VAL A 305 15.01 -3.50 31.55
N SER A 306 14.72 -3.34 32.84
CA SER A 306 15.15 -4.27 33.89
C SER A 306 14.44 -5.63 33.95
N ALA A 307 13.38 -5.86 33.17
CA ALA A 307 12.65 -7.12 33.23
C ALA A 307 12.96 -8.09 32.07
N TRP A 308 13.43 -7.61 30.91
CA TRP A 308 13.44 -8.41 29.66
C TRP A 308 14.84 -8.61 29.06
N ALA A 309 15.89 -8.06 29.67
CA ALA A 309 17.29 -8.32 29.32
C ALA A 309 17.77 -9.75 29.71
N TYR A 310 16.87 -10.73 29.71
CA TYR A 310 17.17 -12.09 30.12
C TYR A 310 17.64 -12.93 28.92
N ASP A 311 18.97 -13.08 28.92
CA ASP A 311 19.72 -14.29 28.62
C ASP A 311 19.69 -14.85 27.18
N ILE A 312 20.78 -14.60 26.45
CA ILE A 312 21.16 -15.29 25.20
C ILE A 312 21.08 -16.82 25.34
N ARG A 313 21.19 -17.37 26.55
CA ARG A 313 21.00 -18.81 26.84
C ARG A 313 19.60 -19.33 26.50
N ILE A 314 18.58 -18.48 26.38
CA ILE A 314 17.22 -18.85 25.93
C ILE A 314 17.19 -19.22 24.44
N LEU A 315 18.14 -18.72 23.64
CA LEU A 315 18.29 -19.10 22.23
C LEU A 315 18.88 -20.52 22.03
N GLN A 316 19.25 -21.20 23.12
CA GLN A 316 19.83 -22.55 23.10
C GLN A 316 18.86 -23.64 23.60
N GLY A 317 17.59 -23.31 23.89
CA GLY A 317 16.54 -24.26 24.31
C GLY A 317 15.42 -24.46 23.27
N PRO A 318 14.44 -25.37 23.50
CA PRO A 318 13.32 -25.60 22.58
C PRO A 318 12.47 -24.34 22.43
N LEU A 319 12.57 -23.69 21.27
CA LEU A 319 12.17 -22.31 20.95
C LEU A 319 10.67 -21.96 21.09
N LEU A 320 9.79 -22.94 21.30
CA LEU A 320 8.42 -22.85 20.78
C LEU A 320 7.31 -22.46 21.77
N GLU A 321 7.55 -22.38 23.09
CA GLU A 321 6.42 -22.23 24.04
C GLU A 321 6.22 -20.82 24.62
N ASN A 322 7.14 -19.88 24.40
CA ASN A 322 7.08 -18.59 25.09
C ASN A 322 6.69 -17.42 24.17
N HIS A 323 5.38 -17.17 24.08
CA HIS A 323 4.79 -15.90 23.61
C HIS A 323 5.27 -14.65 24.40
N ARG A 324 6.10 -14.81 25.43
CA ARG A 324 6.56 -13.79 26.38
C ARG A 324 7.79 -12.98 25.93
N ILE A 325 8.41 -13.31 24.79
CA ILE A 325 9.62 -12.62 24.30
C ILE A 325 9.28 -11.37 23.48
N TRP A 326 8.00 -11.14 23.14
CA TRP A 326 7.60 -10.14 22.16
C TRP A 326 6.88 -8.95 22.78
N PRO A 327 7.35 -7.71 22.56
CA PRO A 327 6.54 -6.53 22.82
C PRO A 327 5.26 -6.61 22.01
N ALA A 328 4.12 -6.35 22.64
CA ALA A 328 2.88 -6.06 21.94
C ALA A 328 3.11 -4.79 21.08
N ASN A 329 2.88 -4.89 19.77
CA ASN A 329 2.86 -3.81 18.76
C ASN A 329 3.95 -2.71 18.89
N ASN A 330 4.84 -2.62 17.89
CA ASN A 330 5.90 -1.59 17.71
C ASN A 330 7.25 -1.87 18.39
N GLY A 331 7.57 -3.13 18.68
CA GLY A 331 8.91 -3.51 19.16
C GLY A 331 10.00 -3.21 18.13
N ALA A 332 11.06 -2.52 18.55
CA ALA A 332 12.31 -2.42 17.80
C ALA A 332 12.91 -3.81 17.54
N ALA A 333 13.92 -3.89 16.67
CA ALA A 333 14.55 -5.15 16.26
C ALA A 333 14.84 -6.09 17.45
N LEU A 334 14.38 -7.33 17.34
CA LEU A 334 14.33 -8.26 18.46
C LEU A 334 15.57 -9.14 18.55
N VAL A 335 16.03 -9.62 17.40
CA VAL A 335 17.19 -10.49 17.25
C VAL A 335 17.82 -10.20 15.89
N ALA A 336 19.15 -10.14 15.85
CA ALA A 336 19.90 -10.12 14.60
C ALA A 336 20.53 -11.49 14.34
N PHE A 337 20.76 -11.80 13.08
CA PHE A 337 21.34 -13.07 12.66
C PHE A 337 22.50 -12.77 11.71
N GLU A 338 23.70 -13.22 12.05
CA GLU A 338 24.91 -12.95 11.28
C GLU A 338 25.42 -14.19 10.58
N LYS A 339 25.90 -14.00 9.35
CA LYS A 339 26.61 -15.00 8.57
C LYS A 339 27.56 -14.29 7.63
N GLU A 340 28.85 -14.58 7.76
CA GLU A 340 29.91 -14.00 6.92
C GLU A 340 29.89 -12.45 6.95
N ASN A 341 29.67 -11.79 5.81
CA ASN A 341 29.62 -10.33 5.68
C ASN A 341 28.21 -9.74 5.84
N ALA A 342 27.22 -10.54 6.20
CA ALA A 342 25.82 -10.14 6.21
C ALA A 342 25.15 -10.31 7.58
N VAL A 343 24.20 -9.42 7.86
CA VAL A 343 23.36 -9.45 9.06
C VAL A 343 21.89 -9.31 8.67
N PHE A 344 21.05 -10.22 9.14
CA PHE A 344 19.59 -10.05 9.14
C PHE A 344 19.13 -9.38 10.42
N VAL A 345 18.17 -8.46 10.29
CA VAL A 345 17.53 -7.77 11.41
C VAL A 345 16.01 -7.92 11.26
N LEU A 346 15.40 -8.73 12.11
CA LEU A 346 13.94 -8.92 12.13
C LEU A 346 13.28 -7.84 12.96
N ILE A 347 12.33 -7.12 12.36
CA ILE A 347 11.69 -5.93 12.94
C ILE A 347 10.18 -6.15 12.89
N ARG A 348 9.49 -6.03 14.03
CA ARG A 348 8.02 -6.15 14.07
C ARG A 348 7.37 -4.78 13.89
N GLY A 349 6.88 -4.50 12.68
CA GLY A 349 6.37 -3.19 12.29
C GLY A 349 7.46 -2.27 11.72
N ASN A 350 7.36 -0.97 11.99
CA ASN A 350 8.38 0.05 11.66
C ASN A 350 8.86 0.03 10.20
N PHE A 351 7.94 -0.23 9.26
CA PHE A 351 8.25 -0.21 7.82
C PHE A 351 8.85 1.14 7.36
N ASN A 352 8.36 2.26 7.91
CA ASN A 352 8.84 3.60 7.55
C ASN A 352 10.33 3.76 7.85
N ASP A 353 10.76 3.39 9.05
CA ASP A 353 12.17 3.40 9.44
C ASP A 353 13.00 2.46 8.56
N VAL A 354 12.49 1.26 8.24
CA VAL A 354 13.19 0.35 7.31
C VAL A 354 13.36 0.98 5.93
N ALA A 355 12.30 1.59 5.39
CA ALA A 355 12.33 2.21 4.07
C ALA A 355 13.28 3.41 4.00
N ASP A 356 13.37 4.18 5.09
CA ASP A 356 14.31 5.30 5.22
C ASP A 356 15.77 4.83 5.20
N TRP A 357 16.09 3.83 6.04
CA TRP A 357 17.44 3.26 6.14
C TRP A 357 17.88 2.50 4.88
N ALA A 358 16.96 1.82 4.21
CA ALA A 358 17.28 0.96 3.07
C ALA A 358 17.80 1.77 1.87
N VAL A 359 18.84 1.27 1.21
CA VAL A 359 19.34 1.82 -0.06
C VAL A 359 18.77 1.10 -1.28
N ALA A 360 18.22 -0.11 -1.08
CA ALA A 360 17.54 -0.92 -2.08
C ALA A 360 16.57 -1.89 -1.40
N GLY A 361 15.66 -2.49 -2.16
CA GLY A 361 14.75 -3.54 -1.68
C GLY A 361 14.89 -4.85 -2.43
N ILE A 362 14.63 -5.97 -1.75
CA ILE A 362 14.36 -7.27 -2.36
C ILE A 362 12.95 -7.68 -1.90
N ALA A 363 12.01 -7.78 -2.83
CA ALA A 363 10.60 -7.80 -2.46
C ALA A 363 9.74 -8.78 -3.26
N MET A 364 8.83 -9.41 -2.52
CA MET A 364 7.70 -10.21 -3.02
C MET A 364 6.39 -9.68 -2.41
N ALA A 365 6.33 -8.36 -2.20
CA ALA A 365 5.21 -7.66 -1.58
C ALA A 365 4.53 -6.71 -2.59
N GLY A 366 3.25 -6.38 -2.33
CA GLY A 366 2.48 -5.39 -3.11
C GLY A 366 2.80 -3.95 -2.67
N THR A 367 1.95 -3.39 -1.82
CA THR A 367 2.01 -1.97 -1.40
C THR A 367 3.35 -1.54 -0.82
N ALA A 368 4.01 -2.39 -0.01
CA ALA A 368 5.31 -2.05 0.58
C ALA A 368 6.40 -1.83 -0.50
N THR A 369 6.35 -2.60 -1.59
CA THR A 369 7.24 -2.41 -2.76
C THR A 369 6.96 -1.09 -3.46
N GLU A 370 5.69 -0.76 -3.67
CA GLU A 370 5.28 0.50 -4.29
C GLU A 370 5.73 1.71 -3.46
N GLN A 371 5.58 1.65 -2.13
CA GLN A 371 6.03 2.70 -1.23
C GLN A 371 7.56 2.86 -1.24
N LEU A 372 8.29 1.74 -1.28
CA LEU A 372 9.76 1.76 -1.34
C LEU A 372 10.26 2.36 -2.68
N VAL A 373 9.61 2.01 -3.79
CA VAL A 373 9.83 2.64 -5.10
C VAL A 373 9.51 4.13 -5.07
N GLY A 374 8.40 4.54 -4.45
CA GLY A 374 8.03 5.95 -4.34
C GLY A 374 9.02 6.78 -3.52
N GLN A 375 9.79 6.16 -2.62
CA GLN A 375 10.92 6.79 -1.93
C GLN A 375 12.22 6.80 -2.76
N GLY A 376 12.13 6.38 -4.02
CA GLY A 376 13.22 6.39 -4.99
C GLY A 376 14.22 5.25 -4.86
N LYS A 377 13.87 4.19 -4.12
CA LYS A 377 14.77 3.04 -3.94
C LYS A 377 14.57 2.03 -5.09
N PRO A 378 15.64 1.48 -5.68
CA PRO A 378 15.53 0.34 -6.59
C PRO A 378 15.01 -0.88 -5.84
N VAL A 379 14.06 -1.60 -6.43
CA VAL A 379 13.53 -2.85 -5.86
C VAL A 379 13.75 -3.99 -6.82
N PHE A 380 14.37 -5.05 -6.32
CA PHE A 380 14.68 -6.27 -7.04
C PHE A 380 13.67 -7.34 -6.65
N THR A 381 13.14 -8.05 -7.63
CA THR A 381 12.08 -9.02 -7.39
C THR A 381 12.30 -10.27 -8.25
N ILE A 382 11.80 -11.39 -7.75
CA ILE A 382 11.72 -12.67 -8.45
C ILE A 382 10.29 -13.19 -8.31
N PRO A 383 9.72 -13.82 -9.35
CA PRO A 383 8.39 -14.42 -9.26
C PRO A 383 8.28 -15.40 -8.10
N GLY A 384 7.16 -15.32 -7.37
CA GLY A 384 6.82 -16.28 -6.34
C GLY A 384 6.18 -17.53 -6.91
N ARG A 385 6.16 -18.57 -6.07
CA ARG A 385 5.50 -19.85 -6.36
C ARG A 385 4.08 -19.91 -5.81
N GLY A 386 3.71 -18.95 -4.97
CA GLY A 386 2.39 -18.83 -4.36
C GLY A 386 1.35 -18.18 -5.29
N PRO A 387 0.07 -18.22 -4.87
CA PRO A 387 -1.02 -17.72 -5.69
C PRO A 387 -1.12 -16.18 -5.74
N GLN A 388 -0.48 -15.42 -4.84
CA GLN A 388 -0.59 -13.95 -4.83
C GLN A 388 0.54 -13.28 -5.60
N PHE A 389 1.80 -13.62 -5.33
CA PHE A 389 2.97 -13.03 -6.01
C PHE A 389 3.40 -13.88 -7.20
N THR A 390 2.51 -14.06 -8.18
CA THR A 390 2.77 -14.85 -9.39
C THR A 390 3.70 -14.12 -10.37
N ALA A 391 4.23 -14.82 -11.38
CA ALA A 391 5.00 -14.20 -12.47
C ALA A 391 4.21 -13.07 -13.18
N ALA A 392 2.90 -13.30 -13.38
CA ALA A 392 2.00 -12.31 -13.94
C ALA A 392 1.87 -11.07 -13.05
N PHE A 393 1.75 -11.25 -11.73
CA PHE A 393 1.71 -10.13 -10.80
C PHE A 393 3.03 -9.34 -10.81
N ALA A 394 4.17 -10.05 -10.79
CA ALA A 394 5.49 -9.42 -10.82
C ALA A 394 5.72 -8.62 -12.12
N GLU A 395 5.27 -9.14 -13.27
CA GLU A 395 5.28 -8.43 -14.56
C GLU A 395 4.34 -7.21 -14.56
N ALA A 396 3.13 -7.34 -13.99
CA ALA A 396 2.21 -6.21 -13.88
C ALA A 396 2.79 -5.10 -12.99
N GLN A 397 3.41 -5.47 -11.87
CA GLN A 397 4.06 -4.52 -10.96
C GLN A 397 5.26 -3.83 -11.62
N SER A 398 6.06 -4.56 -12.41
CA SER A 398 7.18 -3.95 -13.14
C SER A 398 6.71 -2.95 -14.21
N ARG A 399 5.60 -3.21 -14.89
CA ARG A 399 4.98 -2.23 -15.80
C ARG A 399 4.51 -0.98 -15.07
N LEU A 400 3.76 -1.15 -13.97
CA LEU A 400 3.25 -0.05 -13.16
C LEU A 400 4.37 0.87 -12.69
N LEU A 401 5.43 0.28 -12.16
CA LEU A 401 6.50 0.99 -11.48
C LEU A 401 7.72 1.25 -12.36
N GLY A 402 7.72 0.81 -13.62
CA GLY A 402 8.77 1.08 -14.60
C GLY A 402 10.14 0.54 -14.18
N GLU A 403 11.20 1.29 -14.52
CA GLU A 403 12.59 0.90 -14.29
C GLU A 403 12.98 0.76 -12.81
N SER A 404 12.15 1.24 -11.88
CA SER A 404 12.38 1.09 -10.45
C SER A 404 12.21 -0.36 -9.95
N ILE A 405 11.56 -1.22 -10.75
CA ILE A 405 11.46 -2.66 -10.49
C ILE A 405 12.38 -3.45 -11.41
N ILE A 406 13.34 -4.14 -10.82
CA ILE A 406 14.26 -5.03 -11.52
C ILE A 406 13.75 -6.48 -11.32
N LEU A 407 12.95 -6.95 -12.27
CA LEU A 407 12.44 -8.31 -12.31
C LEU A 407 13.51 -9.28 -12.81
N ASN A 408 13.82 -10.29 -12.01
CA ASN A 408 14.83 -11.30 -12.29
C ASN A 408 14.19 -12.69 -12.35
N ALA A 409 14.86 -13.63 -13.04
CA ALA A 409 14.38 -15.01 -13.15
C ALA A 409 14.72 -15.85 -11.92
N ASN A 410 15.86 -15.59 -11.27
CA ASN A 410 16.36 -16.36 -10.14
C ASN A 410 17.28 -15.50 -9.23
N ALA A 411 17.71 -16.08 -8.11
CA ALA A 411 18.55 -15.41 -7.11
C ALA A 411 19.89 -14.90 -7.65
N LYS A 412 20.53 -15.66 -8.55
CA LYS A 412 21.84 -15.31 -9.12
C LYS A 412 21.74 -14.11 -10.05
N ASP A 413 20.74 -14.10 -10.93
CA ASP A 413 20.47 -12.97 -11.80
C ASP A 413 20.12 -11.71 -10.98
N LEU A 414 19.38 -11.89 -9.88
CA LEU A 414 19.08 -10.80 -8.96
C LEU A 414 20.34 -10.22 -8.30
N ALA A 415 21.23 -11.06 -7.78
CA ALA A 415 22.46 -10.58 -7.16
C ALA A 415 23.36 -9.83 -8.17
N ASN A 416 23.49 -10.37 -9.39
CA ASN A 416 24.24 -9.72 -10.46
C ASN A 416 23.64 -8.36 -10.87
N SER A 417 22.31 -8.31 -11.08
CA SER A 417 21.64 -7.06 -11.45
C SER A 417 21.66 -6.03 -10.32
N MET A 418 21.57 -6.47 -9.05
CA MET A 418 21.73 -5.60 -7.90
C MET A 418 23.12 -4.96 -7.85
N LYS A 419 24.17 -5.74 -8.05
CA LYS A 419 25.54 -5.23 -8.12
C LYS A 419 25.73 -4.22 -9.25
N ASP A 420 25.22 -4.53 -10.45
CA ASP A 420 25.27 -3.65 -11.61
C ASP A 420 24.56 -2.32 -11.35
N VAL A 421 23.30 -2.37 -10.92
CA VAL A 421 22.46 -1.17 -10.70
C VAL A 421 23.05 -0.30 -9.58
N MET A 422 23.41 -0.92 -8.45
CA MET A 422 23.92 -0.17 -7.29
C MET A 422 25.28 0.48 -7.53
N SER A 423 26.01 0.07 -8.58
CA SER A 423 27.27 0.70 -8.98
C SER A 423 27.10 1.94 -9.86
N LYS A 424 25.89 2.19 -10.39
CA LYS A 424 25.62 3.23 -11.39
C LYS A 424 24.80 4.37 -10.80
N VAL A 425 25.48 5.45 -10.37
CA VAL A 425 24.85 6.63 -9.76
C VAL A 425 23.76 7.23 -10.65
N ASP A 426 24.03 7.40 -11.94
CA ASP A 426 23.04 7.96 -12.89
C ASP A 426 21.79 7.08 -12.97
N ARG A 427 21.96 5.76 -13.01
CA ARG A 427 20.84 4.80 -13.04
C ARG A 427 20.01 4.88 -11.75
N LEU A 428 20.66 5.04 -10.59
CA LEU A 428 19.96 5.22 -9.32
C LEU A 428 19.17 6.54 -9.28
N ALA A 429 19.72 7.62 -9.85
CA ALA A 429 19.02 8.91 -9.95
C ALA A 429 17.80 8.83 -10.87
N HIS A 430 17.91 8.13 -12.01
CA HIS A 430 16.80 7.84 -12.91
C HIS A 430 15.70 7.04 -12.20
N ILE A 431 16.07 5.95 -11.50
CA ILE A 431 15.15 5.14 -10.69
C ILE A 431 14.43 5.98 -9.63
N ALA A 432 15.13 6.92 -8.98
CA ALA A 432 14.53 7.78 -7.98
C ALA A 432 13.49 8.75 -8.56
N SER A 433 13.83 9.36 -9.70
CA SER A 433 12.92 10.22 -10.47
C SER A 433 11.69 9.45 -10.96
N ASN A 434 11.88 8.26 -11.53
CA ASN A 434 10.79 7.40 -11.95
C ASN A 434 9.88 7.02 -10.77
N GLY A 435 10.45 6.65 -9.62
CA GLY A 435 9.69 6.36 -8.40
C GLY A 435 8.73 7.51 -8.01
N CYS A 436 9.26 8.74 -7.95
CA CYS A 436 8.46 9.94 -7.68
C CYS A 436 7.38 10.18 -8.75
N ARG A 437 7.68 9.88 -10.02
CA ARG A 437 6.74 10.04 -11.14
C ARG A 437 5.59 9.03 -11.10
N ARG A 438 5.89 7.76 -10.79
CA ARG A 438 4.90 6.66 -10.75
C ARG A 438 4.03 6.73 -9.50
N MET A 439 4.61 7.10 -8.36
CA MET A 439 3.93 7.08 -7.06
C MET A 439 3.52 8.45 -6.55
N GLY A 440 4.04 9.54 -7.11
CA GLY A 440 3.76 10.90 -6.63
C GLY A 440 4.54 11.26 -5.37
N GLN A 441 4.47 12.54 -5.01
CA GLN A 441 5.06 13.06 -3.77
C GLN A 441 4.09 12.93 -2.59
N ARG A 442 4.67 12.92 -1.39
CA ARG A 442 3.93 12.98 -0.12
C ARG A 442 3.01 14.21 -0.04
N GLY A 443 2.08 14.19 0.90
CA GLY A 443 1.08 15.23 1.15
C GLY A 443 -0.17 15.11 0.26
N ALA A 444 -0.43 13.96 -0.35
CA ALA A 444 -1.59 13.79 -1.22
C ALA A 444 -2.90 13.91 -0.43
N SER A 445 -2.96 13.27 0.73
CA SER A 445 -4.06 13.34 1.70
C SER A 445 -4.41 14.78 2.06
N LYS A 446 -3.40 15.63 2.34
CA LYS A 446 -3.59 17.05 2.63
C LYS A 446 -4.16 17.81 1.43
N ARG A 447 -3.57 17.66 0.24
CA ARG A 447 -4.05 18.32 -0.99
C ARG A 447 -5.49 17.92 -1.35
N ILE A 448 -5.83 16.64 -1.21
CA ILE A 448 -7.20 16.14 -1.43
C ILE A 448 -8.16 16.76 -0.40
N SER A 449 -7.75 16.81 0.86
CA SER A 449 -8.56 17.40 1.94
C SER A 449 -8.86 18.89 1.69
N GLN A 450 -7.82 19.66 1.33
CA GLN A 450 -7.96 21.07 0.99
C GLN A 450 -8.91 21.31 -0.19
N GLU A 451 -8.81 20.48 -1.23
CA GLU A 451 -9.70 20.60 -2.39
C GLU A 451 -11.16 20.23 -2.04
N LEU A 452 -11.37 19.24 -1.18
CA LEU A 452 -12.71 18.91 -0.68
C LEU A 452 -13.30 20.06 0.14
N CYS A 453 -12.54 20.65 1.07
CA CYS A 453 -12.96 21.81 1.84
C CYS A 453 -13.28 23.02 0.93
N ARG A 454 -12.48 23.23 -0.13
CA ARG A 454 -12.74 24.26 -1.14
C ARG A 454 -14.08 24.00 -1.86
N LEU A 455 -14.36 22.76 -2.25
CA LEU A 455 -15.62 22.40 -2.92
C LEU A 455 -16.84 22.49 -2.01
N MET A 456 -16.68 22.27 -0.69
CA MET A 456 -17.74 22.46 0.30
C MET A 456 -18.08 23.94 0.56
N THR A 457 -17.10 24.83 0.37
CA THR A 457 -17.22 26.28 0.66
C THR A 457 -17.53 27.13 -0.56
N THR A 458 -17.18 26.66 -1.76
CA THR A 458 -17.41 27.39 -3.02
C THR A 458 -18.90 27.38 -3.38
N GLN A 459 -19.47 28.58 -3.58
CA GLN A 459 -20.80 28.76 -4.16
C GLN A 459 -20.71 28.57 -5.68
N ASP A 460 -21.49 27.65 -6.24
CA ASP A 460 -21.73 27.60 -7.69
C ASP A 460 -22.63 28.75 -8.13
#